data_AF-A0A126R175-F1
#
_entry.id   AF-A0A126R175-F1
#
_cell.length_a   1.000
_cell.length_b   1.000
_cell.length_c   1.000
_cell.angle_alpha   90.00
_cell.angle_beta   90.00
_cell.angle_gamma   90.00
#
_symmetry.space_group_name_H-M   'P 1'
#
loop_
_entity.id
_entity.type
_entity.pdbx_description
1 polymer ?
#
loop_
_entity_poly.entity_id
_entity_poly.type
_entity_poly.pdbx_seq_one_letter_code
_entity_poly.pdbx_strand_id
1 'polypeptide(L)'
;MNLEDTIYKRQSIRLYDDTPLDNQTLNEIRNFIENAKVLNPNIKWSYDILSTKNIRTIMRWKAPHYLVLFSEEKENYYQNIGFIFQQVDLFLQSKEIGTCWIGMASPKKYKNEDKNQKFIITIAFGKSPNNIKREINQFKRKDLDEISDKSDEKLVPAKLAPSASNSQPWYFTHNDDGSYDLYRVKLGIIRNKFVGKWNKIDTGIALAHLYVSNRDSFKFYKKDSPKELKGYYYDGSFII
;
A
#
# COMPACT_ATOMS: atom_id res chain seq x y z
N MET A 1 13.78 -12.95 -5.61
CA MET A 1 14.03 -11.56 -6.07
C MET A 1 14.18 -10.68 -4.84
N ASN A 2 14.96 -9.59 -4.87
CA ASN A 2 14.94 -8.64 -3.75
C ASN A 2 13.65 -7.79 -3.81
N LEU A 3 13.36 -7.02 -2.75
CA LEU A 3 12.13 -6.21 -2.71
C LEU A 3 12.15 -5.04 -3.71
N GLU A 4 13.32 -4.49 -4.01
CA GLU A 4 13.48 -3.35 -4.91
C GLU A 4 13.17 -3.74 -6.37
N ASP A 5 13.78 -4.81 -6.87
CA ASP A 5 13.49 -5.41 -8.17
C ASP A 5 11.99 -5.75 -8.31
N THR A 6 11.35 -6.12 -7.19
CA THR A 6 9.94 -6.50 -7.19
C THR A 6 9.03 -5.32 -7.52
N ILE A 7 9.42 -4.08 -7.21
CA ILE A 7 8.67 -2.86 -7.57
C ILE A 7 8.37 -2.83 -9.08
N TYR A 8 9.38 -3.16 -9.88
CA TYR A 8 9.37 -3.09 -11.35
C TYR A 8 8.66 -4.27 -12.03
N LYS A 9 8.29 -5.31 -11.26
CA LYS A 9 7.66 -6.52 -11.79
C LYS A 9 6.29 -6.78 -11.22
N ARG A 10 5.97 -6.19 -10.06
CA ARG A 10 4.75 -6.44 -9.30
C ARG A 10 3.47 -6.11 -10.08
N GLN A 11 2.49 -7.01 -10.07
CA GLN A 11 1.12 -6.75 -10.57
C GLN A 11 0.03 -7.30 -9.63
N SER A 12 -1.19 -6.76 -9.75
CA SER A 12 -2.33 -7.21 -8.95
C SER A 12 -2.91 -8.51 -9.49
N ILE A 13 -2.88 -9.56 -8.67
CA ILE A 13 -3.33 -10.90 -9.03
C ILE A 13 -4.79 -11.11 -8.63
N ARG A 14 -5.58 -11.73 -9.52
CA ARG A 14 -7.02 -11.97 -9.31
C ARG A 14 -7.44 -13.38 -9.72
N LEU A 15 -6.47 -14.21 -10.10
CA LEU A 15 -6.64 -15.63 -10.35
C LEU A 15 -5.64 -16.36 -9.47
N TYR A 16 -6.15 -17.25 -8.63
CA TYR A 16 -5.37 -17.95 -7.62
C TYR A 16 -5.60 -19.44 -7.73
N ASP A 17 -4.60 -20.21 -7.31
CA ASP A 17 -4.77 -21.62 -6.94
C ASP A 17 -5.58 -21.68 -5.64
N ASP A 18 -6.49 -22.65 -5.55
CA ASP A 18 -7.29 -22.90 -4.35
C ASP A 18 -6.47 -23.52 -3.21
N THR A 19 -5.28 -24.05 -3.52
CA THR A 19 -4.35 -24.67 -2.57
C THR A 19 -3.86 -23.66 -1.54
N PRO A 20 -4.15 -23.86 -0.24
CA PRO A 20 -3.60 -23.01 0.81
C PRO A 20 -2.08 -23.10 0.88
N LEU A 21 -1.42 -21.96 1.11
CA LEU A 21 -0.01 -21.93 1.49
C LEU A 21 0.24 -22.75 2.77
N ASP A 22 1.39 -23.43 2.83
CA ASP A 22 1.81 -24.22 3.98
C ASP A 22 2.15 -23.34 5.20
N ASN A 23 2.23 -23.98 6.38
CA ASN A 23 2.47 -23.29 7.63
C ASN A 23 3.85 -22.61 7.70
N GLN A 24 4.86 -23.18 7.04
CA GLN A 24 6.19 -22.57 7.00
C GLN A 24 6.13 -21.23 6.27
N THR A 25 5.54 -21.20 5.08
CA THR A 25 5.32 -20.00 4.28
C THR A 25 4.50 -18.97 5.05
N LEU A 26 3.41 -19.39 5.71
CA LEU A 26 2.61 -18.48 6.53
C LEU A 26 3.39 -17.90 7.71
N ASN A 27 4.29 -18.67 8.33
CA ASN A 27 5.14 -18.18 9.41
C ASN A 27 6.22 -17.20 8.90
N GLU A 28 6.80 -17.44 7.73
CA GLU A 28 7.71 -16.48 7.08
C GLU A 28 7.01 -15.14 6.82
N ILE A 29 5.76 -15.18 6.37
CA ILE A 29 4.94 -13.98 6.14
C ILE A 29 4.69 -13.22 7.45
N ARG A 30 4.29 -13.92 8.52
CA ARG A 30 4.11 -13.30 9.83
C ARG A 30 5.41 -12.66 10.31
N ASN A 31 6.52 -13.38 10.24
CA ASN A 31 7.82 -12.85 10.64
C ASN A 31 8.20 -11.59 9.83
N PHE A 32 7.93 -11.56 8.53
CA PHE A 32 8.15 -10.36 7.73
C PHE A 32 7.25 -9.19 8.17
N ILE A 33 5.97 -9.45 8.44
CA ILE A 33 5.02 -8.42 8.91
C ILE A 33 5.50 -7.79 10.23
N GLU A 34 5.92 -8.60 11.20
CA GLU A 34 6.39 -8.10 12.51
C GLU A 34 7.68 -7.27 12.41
N ASN A 35 8.48 -7.46 11.36
CA ASN A 35 9.75 -6.76 11.14
C ASN A 35 9.66 -5.66 10.07
N ALA A 36 8.48 -5.40 9.50
CA ALA A 36 8.28 -4.37 8.49
C ALA A 36 8.50 -2.97 9.09
N LYS A 37 9.05 -2.04 8.30
CA LYS A 37 9.22 -0.66 8.75
C LYS A 37 7.85 -0.03 8.95
N VAL A 38 7.67 0.61 10.11
CA VAL A 38 6.48 1.38 10.44
C VAL A 38 6.72 2.86 10.11
N LEU A 39 5.74 3.53 9.49
CA LEU A 39 5.83 4.95 9.15
C LEU A 39 5.66 5.84 10.39
N ASN A 40 4.69 5.49 11.24
CA ASN A 40 4.46 6.12 12.53
C ASN A 40 4.38 5.06 13.65
N PRO A 41 5.44 4.91 14.47
CA PRO A 41 5.50 3.88 15.52
C PRO A 41 4.47 4.09 16.65
N ASN A 42 3.88 5.29 16.75
CA ASN A 42 2.89 5.61 17.77
C ASN A 42 1.47 5.13 17.39
N ILE A 43 1.28 4.51 16.23
CA ILE A 43 -0.01 3.98 15.77
C ILE A 43 0.02 2.46 15.89
N LYS A 44 -0.80 1.94 16.80
CA LYS A 44 -1.05 0.51 16.94
C LYS A 44 -1.87 0.00 15.75
N TRP A 45 -1.37 -1.07 15.14
CA TRP A 45 -2.03 -1.81 14.08
C TRP A 45 -2.03 -3.30 14.42
N SER A 46 -2.90 -4.06 13.75
CA SER A 46 -2.95 -5.51 13.87
C SER A 46 -3.47 -6.12 12.57
N TYR A 47 -3.36 -7.43 12.44
CA TYR A 47 -3.84 -8.16 11.26
C TYR A 47 -4.33 -9.55 11.64
N ASP A 48 -5.23 -10.07 10.81
CA ASP A 48 -5.57 -11.49 10.77
C ASP A 48 -5.23 -12.08 9.40
N ILE A 49 -4.78 -13.33 9.36
CA ILE A 49 -4.74 -14.14 8.14
C ILE A 49 -5.96 -15.06 8.14
N LEU A 50 -6.90 -14.81 7.21
CA LEU A 50 -8.15 -15.55 7.10
C LEU A 50 -8.23 -16.28 5.76
N SER A 51 -8.90 -17.44 5.75
CA SER A 51 -9.29 -18.11 4.50
C SER A 51 -10.58 -17.54 3.92
N THR A 52 -10.83 -17.82 2.64
CA THR A 52 -11.98 -17.30 1.88
C THR A 52 -13.33 -17.48 2.57
N LYS A 53 -13.53 -18.57 3.32
CA LYS A 53 -14.78 -18.85 4.05
C LYS A 53 -15.14 -17.78 5.09
N ASN A 54 -14.15 -17.05 5.60
CA ASN A 54 -14.30 -16.03 6.62
C ASN A 54 -14.33 -14.59 6.05
N ILE A 55 -14.35 -14.44 4.73
CA ILE A 55 -14.38 -13.15 4.05
C ILE A 55 -15.75 -12.89 3.41
N ARG A 56 -16.24 -11.66 3.55
CA ARG A 56 -17.35 -11.10 2.78
C ARG A 56 -16.74 -10.21 1.70
N THR A 57 -17.08 -10.48 0.44
CA THR A 57 -16.62 -9.66 -0.68
C THR A 57 -17.62 -9.68 -1.83
N ILE A 58 -17.65 -8.60 -2.61
CA ILE A 58 -18.42 -8.50 -3.86
C ILE A 58 -17.59 -8.88 -5.09
N MET A 59 -16.30 -9.21 -4.90
CA MET A 59 -15.42 -9.62 -6.00
C MET A 59 -15.85 -10.98 -6.56
N ARG A 60 -15.79 -11.14 -7.89
CA ARG A 60 -16.14 -12.38 -8.58
C ARG A 60 -15.07 -13.47 -8.47
N TRP A 61 -13.88 -13.12 -8.00
CA TRP A 61 -12.75 -14.02 -7.80
C TRP A 61 -12.43 -14.14 -6.31
N LYS A 62 -11.72 -15.22 -5.95
CA LYS A 62 -11.32 -15.53 -4.59
C LYS A 62 -9.84 -15.89 -4.54
N ALA A 63 -9.27 -15.81 -3.35
CA ALA A 63 -7.92 -16.25 -3.04
C ALA A 63 -7.98 -17.27 -1.88
N PRO A 64 -6.95 -18.11 -1.70
CA PRO A 64 -6.91 -19.04 -0.57
C PRO A 64 -6.76 -18.31 0.76
N HIS A 65 -6.04 -17.17 0.79
CA HIS A 65 -5.75 -16.39 1.99
C HIS A 65 -6.01 -14.90 1.82
N TYR A 66 -6.31 -14.24 2.93
CA TYR A 66 -6.58 -12.82 3.03
C TYR A 66 -5.95 -12.23 4.29
N LEU A 67 -5.15 -11.19 4.13
CA LEU A 67 -4.74 -10.32 5.22
C LEU A 67 -5.85 -9.30 5.47
N VAL A 68 -6.36 -9.28 6.69
CA VAL A 68 -7.38 -8.32 7.14
C VAL A 68 -6.72 -7.36 8.11
N LEU A 69 -6.70 -6.08 7.76
CA LEU A 69 -5.86 -5.09 8.43
C LEU A 69 -6.68 -4.20 9.33
N PHE A 70 -6.16 -3.94 10.53
CA PHE A 70 -6.78 -3.12 11.55
C PHE A 70 -5.81 -2.05 12.05
N SER A 71 -6.36 -0.93 12.53
CA SER A 71 -5.58 0.14 13.14
C SER A 71 -6.41 0.89 14.16
N GLU A 72 -5.76 1.42 15.18
CA GLU A 72 -6.35 2.47 16.01
C GLU A 72 -6.52 3.75 15.17
N GLU A 73 -7.48 4.59 15.55
CA GLU A 73 -7.70 5.87 14.89
C GLU A 73 -6.78 6.94 15.46
N LYS A 74 -5.71 7.25 14.72
CA LYS A 74 -4.78 8.36 14.96
C LYS A 74 -4.52 9.10 13.66
N GLU A 75 -3.86 10.26 13.71
CA GLU A 75 -3.48 10.94 12.48
C GLU A 75 -2.63 10.03 11.57
N ASN A 76 -2.94 10.00 10.27
CA ASN A 76 -2.24 9.21 9.24
C ASN A 76 -2.30 7.68 9.37
N TYR A 77 -3.20 7.11 10.19
CA TYR A 77 -3.34 5.65 10.34
C TYR A 77 -3.57 4.88 9.03
N TYR A 78 -4.36 5.42 8.09
CA TYR A 78 -4.53 4.82 6.75
C TYR A 78 -3.21 4.77 5.96
N GLN A 79 -2.43 5.84 6.01
CA GLN A 79 -1.13 5.95 5.34
C GLN A 79 -0.12 4.98 5.98
N ASN A 80 -0.13 4.86 7.31
CA ASN A 80 0.70 3.90 8.03
C ASN A 80 0.43 2.46 7.58
N ILE A 81 -0.85 2.07 7.48
CA ILE A 81 -1.25 0.75 6.96
C ILE A 81 -0.80 0.54 5.51
N GLY A 82 -1.01 1.55 4.65
CA GLY A 82 -0.52 1.50 3.27
C GLY A 82 0.99 1.30 3.19
N PHE A 83 1.74 1.99 4.04
CA PHE A 83 3.20 1.92 4.07
C PHE A 83 3.73 0.56 4.54
N ILE A 84 3.20 0.04 5.64
CA ILE A 84 3.62 -1.25 6.21
C ILE A 84 3.29 -2.38 5.24
N PHE A 85 2.02 -2.48 4.85
CA PHE A 85 1.54 -3.66 4.13
C PHE A 85 1.87 -3.64 2.63
N GLN A 86 2.35 -2.51 2.09
CA GLN A 86 2.96 -2.51 0.77
C GLN A 86 4.37 -3.14 0.76
N GLN A 87 5.11 -3.06 1.87
CA GLN A 87 6.35 -3.84 2.00
C GLN A 87 6.04 -5.34 2.03
N VAL A 88 4.96 -5.73 2.72
CA VAL A 88 4.46 -7.11 2.77
C VAL A 88 4.00 -7.58 1.39
N ASP A 89 3.27 -6.75 0.66
CA ASP A 89 2.87 -6.99 -0.74
C ASP A 89 4.08 -7.27 -1.65
N LEU A 90 5.13 -6.45 -1.57
CA LEU A 90 6.38 -6.66 -2.32
C LEU A 90 7.11 -7.93 -1.86
N PHE A 91 7.17 -8.21 -0.56
CA PHE A 91 7.78 -9.43 -0.04
C PHE A 91 7.08 -10.68 -0.57
N LEU A 92 5.75 -10.73 -0.53
CA LEU A 92 4.96 -11.84 -1.06
C LEU A 92 5.26 -12.07 -2.55
N GLN A 93 5.26 -11.01 -3.36
CA GLN A 93 5.54 -11.15 -4.79
C GLN A 93 7.00 -11.54 -5.08
N SER A 94 7.94 -11.14 -4.22
CA SER A 94 9.34 -11.57 -4.32
C SER A 94 9.53 -13.08 -4.10
N LYS A 95 8.52 -13.72 -3.48
CA LYS A 95 8.41 -15.15 -3.17
C LYS A 95 7.44 -15.90 -4.09
N GLU A 96 7.09 -15.33 -5.24
CA GLU A 96 6.13 -15.90 -6.20
C GLU A 96 4.70 -16.09 -5.62
N ILE A 97 4.34 -15.28 -4.62
CA ILE A 97 2.98 -15.26 -4.06
C ILE A 97 2.26 -14.02 -4.58
N GLY A 98 1.20 -14.24 -5.36
CA GLY A 98 0.39 -13.18 -5.93
C GLY A 98 -0.41 -12.44 -4.86
N THR A 99 -0.65 -11.15 -5.08
CA THR A 99 -1.36 -10.28 -4.14
C THR A 99 -2.33 -9.31 -4.82
N CYS A 100 -3.37 -8.89 -4.12
CA CYS A 100 -4.23 -7.78 -4.55
C CYS A 100 -4.87 -7.07 -3.35
N TRP A 101 -4.70 -5.75 -3.29
CA TRP A 101 -5.45 -4.87 -2.39
C TRP A 101 -6.94 -4.87 -2.77
N ILE A 102 -7.84 -5.01 -1.79
CA ILE A 102 -9.29 -5.08 -1.99
C ILE A 102 -10.00 -4.14 -1.01
N GLY A 103 -10.53 -3.03 -1.54
CA GLY A 103 -11.35 -2.10 -0.77
C GLY A 103 -12.78 -2.59 -0.48
N MET A 104 -13.26 -3.58 -1.25
CA MET A 104 -14.62 -4.15 -1.18
C MET A 104 -14.62 -5.60 -0.63
N ALA A 105 -13.71 -5.88 0.30
CA ALA A 105 -13.69 -7.10 1.10
C ALA A 105 -13.62 -6.73 2.58
N SER A 106 -14.25 -7.53 3.43
CA SER A 106 -14.21 -7.37 4.89
C SER A 106 -14.27 -8.76 5.54
N PRO A 107 -13.81 -8.92 6.79
CA PRO A 107 -14.03 -10.16 7.51
C PRO A 107 -15.53 -10.34 7.80
N LYS A 108 -16.01 -11.59 7.86
CA LYS A 108 -17.40 -11.91 8.27
C LYS A 108 -17.60 -11.70 9.77
N LYS A 109 -16.58 -12.01 10.56
CA LYS A 109 -16.53 -11.79 12.01
C LYS A 109 -15.27 -11.01 12.32
N TYR A 110 -15.40 -9.94 13.09
CA TYR A 110 -14.24 -9.25 13.65
C TYR A 110 -13.72 -10.09 14.81
N LYS A 111 -12.55 -10.70 14.63
CA LYS A 111 -11.84 -11.38 15.71
C LYS A 111 -10.91 -10.43 16.48
N ASN A 112 -10.89 -9.15 16.13
CA ASN A 112 -10.05 -8.20 16.82
C ASN A 112 -10.48 -8.08 18.28
N GLU A 113 -9.60 -8.50 19.18
CA GLU A 113 -9.80 -8.44 20.62
C GLU A 113 -9.69 -7.00 21.13
N ASP A 114 -8.97 -6.14 20.40
CA ASP A 114 -8.84 -4.71 20.72
C ASP A 114 -9.99 -3.90 20.12
N LYS A 115 -10.96 -3.54 20.96
CA LYS A 115 -12.10 -2.69 20.60
C LYS A 115 -11.71 -1.27 20.16
N ASN A 116 -10.47 -0.83 20.41
CA ASN A 116 -9.98 0.48 20.02
C ASN A 116 -9.44 0.52 18.58
N GLN A 117 -9.36 -0.64 17.92
CA GLN A 117 -8.90 -0.75 16.54
C GLN A 117 -10.06 -1.10 15.62
N LYS A 118 -10.10 -0.46 14.45
CA LYS A 118 -11.11 -0.73 13.42
C LYS A 118 -10.52 -1.35 12.19
N PHE A 119 -11.37 -2.03 11.43
CA PHE A 119 -11.02 -2.57 10.12
C PHE A 119 -10.68 -1.47 9.11
N ILE A 120 -9.60 -1.66 8.38
CA ILE A 120 -9.04 -0.70 7.43
C ILE A 120 -9.24 -1.16 5.99
N ILE A 121 -8.63 -2.29 5.63
CA ILE A 121 -8.62 -2.82 4.26
C ILE A 121 -8.19 -4.30 4.27
N THR A 122 -8.43 -5.00 3.16
CA THR A 122 -8.05 -6.39 2.96
C THR A 122 -7.05 -6.53 1.81
N ILE A 123 -6.11 -7.47 1.93
CA ILE A 123 -5.23 -7.91 0.83
C ILE A 123 -5.47 -9.40 0.60
N ALA A 124 -5.85 -9.80 -0.61
CA ALA A 124 -5.90 -11.20 -1.00
C ALA A 124 -4.51 -11.68 -1.42
N PHE A 125 -4.16 -12.92 -1.09
CA PHE A 125 -2.89 -13.51 -1.50
C PHE A 125 -2.93 -15.04 -1.65
N GLY A 126 -2.03 -15.56 -2.48
CA GLY A 126 -1.92 -16.99 -2.78
C GLY A 126 -1.07 -17.26 -4.02
N LYS A 127 -0.84 -18.53 -4.33
CA LYS A 127 -0.22 -18.92 -5.61
C LYS A 127 -1.16 -18.62 -6.76
N SER A 128 -0.61 -18.39 -7.95
CA SER A 128 -1.36 -18.19 -9.19
C SER A 128 -0.89 -19.18 -10.23
N PRO A 129 -1.80 -19.73 -11.06
CA PRO A 129 -1.40 -20.52 -12.23
C PRO A 129 -0.80 -19.64 -13.34
N ASN A 130 -1.00 -18.31 -13.28
CA ASN A 130 -0.49 -17.38 -14.26
C ASN A 130 0.82 -16.72 -13.79
N ASN A 131 1.57 -16.16 -14.74
CA ASN A 131 2.69 -15.28 -14.40
C ASN A 131 2.20 -14.12 -13.53
N ILE A 132 2.83 -13.96 -12.35
CA ILE A 132 2.49 -12.89 -11.42
C ILE A 132 3.36 -11.63 -11.61
N LYS A 133 4.26 -11.65 -12.58
CA LYS A 133 5.15 -10.54 -12.93
C LYS A 133 4.72 -9.90 -14.24
N ARG A 134 4.97 -8.61 -14.37
CA ARG A 134 4.75 -7.84 -15.59
C ARG A 134 6.03 -7.13 -16.02
N GLU A 135 6.14 -6.87 -17.30
CA GLU A 135 7.21 -6.06 -17.88
C GLU A 135 6.92 -4.57 -17.70
N ILE A 136 7.96 -3.73 -17.75
CA ILE A 136 7.84 -2.29 -17.48
C ILE A 136 6.84 -1.58 -18.42
N ASN A 137 6.78 -1.98 -19.68
CA ASN A 137 5.86 -1.44 -20.69
C ASN A 137 4.39 -1.82 -20.45
N GLN A 138 4.11 -2.79 -19.58
CA GLN A 138 2.75 -3.18 -19.19
C GLN A 138 2.19 -2.31 -18.05
N PHE A 139 3.02 -1.44 -17.44
CA PHE A 139 2.57 -0.49 -16.44
C PHE A 139 1.84 0.68 -17.10
N LYS A 140 0.52 0.75 -16.87
CA LYS A 140 -0.28 1.94 -17.20
C LYS A 140 -0.16 2.93 -16.06
N ARG A 141 0.68 3.96 -16.20
CA ARG A 141 0.93 5.01 -15.21
C ARG A 141 0.86 6.38 -15.87
N LYS A 142 0.52 7.38 -15.05
CA LYS A 142 0.73 8.78 -15.36
C LYS A 142 2.21 9.03 -15.56
N ASP A 143 2.56 10.04 -16.34
CA ASP A 143 3.94 10.48 -16.49
C ASP A 143 4.46 11.21 -15.24
N LEU A 144 5.78 11.43 -15.16
CA LEU A 144 6.41 11.99 -13.95
C LEU A 144 5.96 13.44 -13.70
N ASP A 145 5.76 14.21 -14.76
CA ASP A 145 5.25 15.59 -14.75
C ASP A 145 3.78 15.69 -14.31
N GLU A 146 3.00 14.61 -14.47
CA GLU A 146 1.63 14.54 -13.96
C GLU A 146 1.55 14.23 -12.45
N ILE A 147 2.63 13.69 -11.87
CA ILE A 147 2.69 13.31 -10.44
C ILE A 147 3.72 14.13 -9.65
N SER A 148 4.43 15.05 -10.28
CA SER A 148 5.39 15.92 -9.60
C SER A 148 5.51 17.29 -10.27
N ASP A 149 5.99 18.29 -9.53
CA ASP A 149 6.30 19.62 -10.04
C ASP A 149 7.53 19.65 -10.96
N LYS A 150 8.40 18.64 -10.85
CA LYS A 150 9.58 18.45 -11.70
C LYS A 150 9.69 16.97 -12.07
N SER A 151 10.13 16.69 -13.29
CA SER A 151 10.44 15.31 -13.68
C SER A 151 11.69 14.84 -12.94
N ASP A 152 11.54 13.87 -12.03
CA ASP A 152 12.62 13.26 -11.27
C ASP A 152 12.52 11.73 -11.27
N GLU A 153 13.55 11.08 -11.81
CA GLU A 153 13.66 9.62 -11.90
C GLU A 153 13.68 8.96 -10.51
N LYS A 154 14.07 9.66 -9.44
CA LYS A 154 13.99 9.17 -8.06
C LYS A 154 12.56 8.85 -7.62
N LEU A 155 11.56 9.41 -8.31
CA LEU A 155 10.14 9.17 -8.04
C LEU A 155 9.53 8.01 -8.86
N VAL A 156 10.30 7.37 -9.76
CA VAL A 156 9.84 6.20 -10.53
C VAL A 156 9.33 5.06 -9.63
N PRO A 157 9.97 4.70 -8.50
CA PRO A 157 9.42 3.70 -7.60
C PRO A 157 7.98 4.03 -7.16
N ALA A 158 7.73 5.28 -6.73
CA ALA A 158 6.38 5.73 -6.38
C ALA A 158 5.42 5.73 -7.57
N LYS A 159 5.87 6.14 -8.77
CA LYS A 159 5.09 6.07 -10.02
C LYS A 159 4.55 4.65 -10.25
N LEU A 160 5.36 3.62 -10.02
CA LEU A 160 4.99 2.21 -10.26
C LEU A 160 4.09 1.60 -9.18
N ALA A 161 3.91 2.29 -8.05
CA ALA A 161 3.09 1.84 -6.93
C ALA A 161 1.63 1.55 -7.36
N PRO A 162 0.93 0.59 -6.71
CA PRO A 162 -0.49 0.39 -6.94
C PRO A 162 -1.31 1.53 -6.31
N SER A 163 -2.52 1.74 -6.81
CA SER A 163 -3.49 2.63 -6.17
C SER A 163 -4.90 2.18 -6.48
N ALA A 164 -5.87 2.58 -5.66
CA ALA A 164 -7.28 2.33 -5.90
C ALA A 164 -7.68 2.86 -7.28
N SER A 165 -8.28 1.98 -8.09
CA SER A 165 -8.68 2.25 -9.48
C SER A 165 -7.55 2.82 -10.35
N ASN A 166 -6.29 2.53 -10.03
CA ASN A 166 -5.10 3.07 -10.70
C ASN A 166 -5.05 4.62 -10.74
N SER A 167 -5.70 5.28 -9.77
CA SER A 167 -5.92 6.73 -9.77
C SER A 167 -4.65 7.56 -9.55
N GLN A 168 -3.63 6.98 -8.93
CA GLN A 168 -2.34 7.63 -8.61
C GLN A 168 -2.58 8.99 -7.94
N PRO A 169 -3.14 8.99 -6.72
CA PRO A 169 -3.66 10.20 -6.07
C PRO A 169 -2.57 11.05 -5.40
N TRP A 170 -1.29 10.67 -5.52
CA TRP A 170 -0.15 11.40 -4.97
C TRP A 170 0.37 12.46 -5.95
N TYR A 171 0.96 13.51 -5.39
CA TYR A 171 1.71 14.53 -6.11
C TYR A 171 2.91 14.97 -5.28
N PHE A 172 4.08 15.09 -5.88
CA PHE A 172 5.34 15.39 -5.20
C PHE A 172 5.85 16.77 -5.57
N THR A 173 6.26 17.56 -4.59
CA THR A 173 6.99 18.81 -4.86
C THR A 173 8.38 18.80 -4.26
N HIS A 174 9.32 19.48 -4.92
CA HIS A 174 10.70 19.54 -4.46
C HIS A 174 10.93 20.76 -3.56
N ASN A 175 11.63 20.55 -2.44
CA ASN A 175 12.08 21.62 -1.56
C ASN A 175 13.56 21.96 -1.82
N ASP A 176 13.98 23.16 -1.43
CA ASP A 176 15.36 23.65 -1.65
C ASP A 176 16.40 22.88 -0.83
N ASP A 177 16.00 22.23 0.27
CA ASP A 177 16.85 21.40 1.13
C ASP A 177 17.04 19.97 0.61
N GLY A 178 16.52 19.67 -0.58
CA GLY A 178 16.56 18.34 -1.20
C GLY A 178 15.51 17.35 -0.68
N SER A 179 14.63 17.78 0.23
CA SER A 179 13.46 16.99 0.63
C SER A 179 12.29 17.16 -0.37
N TYR A 180 11.27 16.33 -0.21
CA TYR A 180 10.06 16.34 -1.04
C TYR A 180 8.84 16.51 -0.14
N ASP A 181 7.86 17.27 -0.61
CA ASP A 181 6.53 17.30 -0.02
C ASP A 181 5.61 16.35 -0.80
N LEU A 182 4.92 15.48 -0.07
CA LEU A 182 3.90 14.58 -0.57
C LEU A 182 2.51 15.18 -0.35
N TYR A 183 1.81 15.35 -1.47
CA TYR A 183 0.44 15.82 -1.52
C TYR A 183 -0.49 14.72 -2.04
N ARG A 184 -1.76 14.83 -1.67
CA ARG A 184 -2.83 13.94 -2.09
C ARG A 184 -3.98 14.73 -2.71
N VAL A 185 -4.44 14.31 -3.89
CA VAL A 185 -5.52 14.98 -4.62
C VAL A 185 -6.78 15.11 -3.74
N LYS A 186 -7.34 16.33 -3.66
CA LYS A 186 -8.66 16.61 -3.08
C LYS A 186 -9.72 16.13 -4.06
N LEU A 187 -10.53 15.18 -3.60
CA LEU A 187 -11.68 14.70 -4.37
C LEU A 187 -12.92 15.55 -4.04
N GLY A 188 -13.82 15.72 -5.01
CA GLY A 188 -15.14 16.30 -4.74
C GLY A 188 -15.90 15.49 -3.67
N ILE A 189 -16.83 16.15 -2.97
CA ILE A 189 -17.48 15.65 -1.75
C ILE A 189 -18.00 14.21 -1.90
N ILE A 190 -18.75 13.93 -2.96
CA ILE A 190 -19.36 12.63 -3.23
C ILE A 190 -18.27 11.56 -3.36
N ARG A 191 -17.28 11.79 -4.23
CA ARG A 191 -16.20 10.84 -4.49
C ARG A 191 -15.35 10.63 -3.23
N ASN A 192 -15.08 11.68 -2.46
CA ASN A 192 -14.34 11.58 -1.21
C ASN A 192 -15.00 10.65 -0.19
N LYS A 193 -16.33 10.66 -0.07
CA LYS A 193 -17.07 9.78 0.84
C LYS A 193 -16.87 8.29 0.54
N PHE A 194 -16.73 7.94 -0.75
CA PHE A 194 -16.58 6.54 -1.18
C PHE A 194 -15.13 6.06 -1.24
N VAL A 195 -14.21 6.90 -1.75
CA VAL A 195 -12.83 6.46 -2.04
C VAL A 195 -11.75 7.23 -1.27
N GLY A 196 -12.10 8.30 -0.54
CA GLY A 196 -11.13 9.19 0.10
C GLY A 196 -10.22 8.49 1.11
N LYS A 197 -10.75 7.47 1.81
CA LYS A 197 -9.93 6.62 2.71
C LYS A 197 -8.91 5.77 1.95
N TRP A 198 -9.23 5.30 0.74
CA TRP A 198 -8.30 4.50 -0.07
C TRP A 198 -7.17 5.36 -0.60
N ASN A 199 -7.43 6.60 -1.00
CA ASN A 199 -6.36 7.50 -1.42
C ASN A 199 -5.34 7.77 -0.30
N LYS A 200 -5.75 7.77 0.97
CA LYS A 200 -4.84 7.88 2.12
C LYS A 200 -3.97 6.62 2.31
N ILE A 201 -4.50 5.44 1.97
CA ILE A 201 -3.73 4.19 1.95
C ILE A 201 -2.75 4.23 0.77
N ASP A 202 -3.22 4.68 -0.39
CA ASP A 202 -2.44 4.77 -1.63
C ASP A 202 -1.20 5.68 -1.48
N THR A 203 -1.27 6.77 -0.71
CA THR A 203 -0.09 7.60 -0.44
C THR A 203 0.93 6.90 0.46
N GLY A 204 0.48 6.08 1.41
CA GLY A 204 1.37 5.19 2.18
C GLY A 204 2.02 4.13 1.32
N ILE A 205 1.26 3.55 0.40
CA ILE A 205 1.73 2.59 -0.60
C ILE A 205 2.84 3.20 -1.47
N ALA A 206 2.68 4.44 -1.94
CA ALA A 206 3.72 5.14 -2.71
C ALA A 206 4.99 5.39 -1.88
N LEU A 207 4.85 5.83 -0.62
CA LEU A 207 5.98 6.00 0.30
C LEU A 207 6.72 4.69 0.55
N ALA A 208 6.04 3.54 0.60
CA ALA A 208 6.69 2.25 0.78
C ALA A 208 7.60 1.89 -0.39
N HIS A 209 7.23 2.26 -1.63
CA HIS A 209 8.08 2.04 -2.80
C HIS A 209 9.34 2.90 -2.74
N LEU A 210 9.20 4.16 -2.33
CA LEU A 210 10.34 5.07 -2.11
C LEU A 210 11.24 4.58 -0.99
N TYR A 211 10.67 4.15 0.14
CA TYR A 211 11.42 3.54 1.23
C TYR A 211 12.18 2.29 0.80
N VAL A 212 11.53 1.37 0.08
CA VAL A 212 12.16 0.10 -0.33
C VAL A 212 13.34 0.32 -1.27
N SER A 213 13.30 1.36 -2.11
CA SER A 213 14.38 1.75 -3.03
C SER A 213 15.44 2.65 -2.39
N ASN A 214 15.18 3.21 -1.20
CA ASN A 214 16.07 4.17 -0.53
C ASN A 214 16.17 3.88 0.98
N ARG A 215 16.33 2.61 1.36
CA ARG A 215 16.15 2.15 2.76
C ARG A 215 17.01 2.88 3.78
N ASP A 216 18.24 3.22 3.40
CA ASP A 216 19.24 3.79 4.31
C ASP A 216 19.09 5.31 4.49
N SER A 217 18.52 6.01 3.49
CA SER A 217 18.34 7.45 3.48
C SER A 217 16.90 7.88 3.79
N PHE A 218 15.92 7.01 3.60
CA PHE A 218 14.50 7.36 3.71
C PHE A 218 14.13 7.86 5.11
N LYS A 219 13.61 9.08 5.17
CA LYS A 219 13.04 9.67 6.39
C LYS A 219 11.73 10.35 6.04
N PHE A 220 10.68 10.08 6.82
CA PHE A 220 9.38 10.72 6.68
C PHE A 220 9.05 11.55 7.91
N TYR A 221 8.47 12.73 7.71
CA TYR A 221 8.08 13.64 8.78
C TYR A 221 6.89 14.52 8.37
N LYS A 222 6.28 15.18 9.36
CA LYS A 222 5.25 16.19 9.15
C LYS A 222 5.86 17.55 9.44
N LYS A 223 5.49 18.54 8.61
CA LYS A 223 5.83 19.94 8.83
C LYS A 223 4.68 20.57 9.60
N ASP A 224 4.97 21.46 10.53
CA ASP A 224 3.94 22.19 11.29
C ASP A 224 3.18 23.19 10.39
N SER A 225 3.85 23.71 9.37
CA SER A 225 3.29 24.68 8.43
C SER A 225 3.71 24.35 6.99
N PRO A 226 3.12 23.31 6.37
CA PRO A 226 3.41 22.94 5.00
C PRO A 226 2.87 23.97 4.02
N LYS A 227 3.53 24.14 2.87
CA LYS A 227 3.02 24.99 1.79
C LYS A 227 1.67 24.45 1.31
N GLU A 228 0.67 25.31 1.22
CA GLU A 228 -0.61 24.91 0.66
C GLU A 228 -0.51 24.72 -0.86
N LEU A 229 -1.14 23.66 -1.36
CA LEU A 229 -1.27 23.41 -2.78
C LEU A 229 -2.75 23.29 -3.16
N LYS A 230 -3.22 24.20 -4.02
CA LYS A 230 -4.62 24.27 -4.43
C LYS A 230 -5.05 22.94 -5.06
N GLY A 231 -6.14 22.36 -4.57
CA GLY A 231 -6.64 21.06 -5.04
C GLY A 231 -5.99 19.84 -4.38
N TYR A 232 -5.11 20.03 -3.38
CA TYR A 232 -4.44 18.94 -2.68
C TYR A 232 -4.50 19.07 -1.15
N TYR A 233 -4.39 17.93 -0.47
CA TYR A 233 -4.08 17.80 0.96
C TYR A 233 -2.59 17.51 1.11
N TYR A 234 -1.94 18.13 2.08
CA TYR A 234 -0.58 17.75 2.46
C TYR A 234 -0.61 16.44 3.27
N ASP A 235 0.11 15.43 2.82
CA ASP A 235 0.16 14.10 3.45
C ASP A 235 1.52 13.86 4.14
N GLY A 236 2.55 14.68 3.94
CA GLY A 236 3.83 14.64 4.68
C GLY A 236 5.03 15.11 3.85
N SER A 237 6.22 15.10 4.46
CA SER A 237 7.50 15.35 3.78
C SER A 237 8.39 14.13 3.91
N PHE A 238 9.31 13.96 2.96
CA PHE A 238 10.33 12.93 3.06
C PHE A 238 11.66 13.30 2.42
N ILE A 239 12.70 12.58 2.82
CA ILE A 239 14.05 12.62 2.24
C ILE A 239 14.33 11.22 1.68
N ILE A 240 14.99 11.15 0.53
CA ILE A 240 15.52 9.93 -0.11
C ILE A 240 16.91 10.19 -0.70
#